data_AF-A0A1I3PIM6-F1
#
_entry.id   AF-A0A1I3PIM6-F1
#
_cell.length_a   1.000
_cell.length_b   1.000
_cell.length_c   1.000
_cell.angle_alpha   90.00
_cell.angle_beta   90.00
_cell.angle_gamma   90.00
#
_symmetry.space_group_name_H-M   'P 1'
#
loop_
_entity.id
_entity.type
_entity.pdbx_description
1 polymer ?
#
loop_
_entity_poly.entity_id
_entity_poly.type
_entity_poly.pdbx_seq_one_letter_code
_entity_poly.pdbx_strand_id
1 'polypeptide(L)'
;MGLSMPEKVKKDALGPGYYTLSPEVLSQYAGDYVVLSRSSASDNAIMKTAAWTNVPAVKNGHVIEIDTEASSYSDPTTLEYLLDIFEKGFLGS
;
A
#
# COMPACT_ATOMS: atom_id res chain seq x y z
N MET A 1 -8.14 3.28 12.70
CA MET A 1 -7.63 4.50 12.04
C MET A 1 -8.69 5.27 11.24
N GLY A 2 -9.77 4.65 10.72
CA GLY A 2 -10.87 5.41 10.09
C GLY A 2 -10.51 6.09 8.76
N LEU A 3 -9.49 5.58 8.07
CA LEU A 3 -9.00 6.15 6.81
C LEU A 3 -10.02 5.96 5.67
N SER A 4 -10.05 6.94 4.76
CA SER A 4 -10.91 6.88 3.58
C SER A 4 -10.28 6.00 2.50
N MET A 5 -11.14 5.28 1.77
CA MET A 5 -10.73 4.48 0.62
C MET A 5 -11.09 5.21 -0.69
N PRO A 6 -10.23 5.21 -1.73
CA PRO A 6 -10.56 5.78 -3.03
C PRO A 6 -11.78 5.11 -3.66
N GLU A 7 -12.61 5.87 -4.39
CA GLU A 7 -13.89 5.37 -4.94
C GLU A 7 -13.71 4.19 -5.91
N LYS A 8 -12.64 4.19 -6.71
CA LYS A 8 -12.32 3.03 -7.58
C LYS A 8 -11.99 1.78 -6.77
N VAL A 9 -11.24 1.92 -5.69
CA VAL A 9 -10.91 0.79 -4.81
C VAL A 9 -12.17 0.25 -4.13
N LYS A 10 -13.06 1.14 -3.65
CA LYS A 10 -14.36 0.71 -3.10
C LYS A 10 -15.17 -0.08 -4.10
N LYS A 11 -15.22 0.38 -5.35
CA LYS A 11 -15.99 -0.28 -6.41
C LYS A 11 -15.45 -1.66 -6.77
N ASP A 12 -14.13 -1.77 -6.96
CA ASP A 12 -13.54 -2.93 -7.62
C ASP A 12 -12.93 -3.95 -6.62
N ALA A 13 -12.61 -3.55 -5.38
CA ALA A 13 -11.96 -4.41 -4.39
C ALA A 13 -12.74 -4.63 -3.08
N LEU A 14 -13.69 -3.77 -2.70
CA LEU A 14 -14.36 -3.88 -1.39
C LEU A 14 -15.19 -5.16 -1.22
N GLY A 15 -15.85 -5.60 -2.28
CA GLY A 15 -16.61 -6.86 -2.30
C GLY A 15 -15.71 -8.11 -2.31
N PRO A 16 -14.87 -8.30 -3.35
CA PRO A 16 -14.03 -9.48 -3.48
C PRO A 16 -12.84 -9.52 -2.51
N GLY A 17 -12.50 -8.40 -1.86
CA GLY A 17 -11.37 -8.28 -0.94
C GLY A 17 -10.02 -8.00 -1.62
N TYR A 18 -9.93 -8.16 -2.95
CA TYR A 18 -8.74 -7.83 -3.74
C TYR A 18 -9.12 -7.53 -5.19
N TYR A 19 -8.24 -6.85 -5.91
CA TYR A 19 -8.40 -6.60 -7.34
C TYR A 19 -7.03 -6.57 -8.03
N THR A 20 -6.88 -7.36 -9.10
CA THR A 20 -5.67 -7.32 -9.93
C THR A 20 -5.78 -6.17 -10.92
N LEU A 21 -4.85 -5.22 -10.83
CA LEU A 21 -4.80 -4.04 -11.68
C LEU A 21 -3.59 -4.08 -12.63
N SER A 22 -3.72 -3.44 -13.79
CA SER A 22 -2.60 -3.22 -14.69
C SER A 22 -1.79 -1.97 -14.25
N PRO A 23 -0.48 -1.90 -14.51
CA PRO A 23 0.34 -0.75 -14.11
C PRO A 23 -0.17 0.59 -14.68
N GLU A 24 -0.78 0.57 -15.86
CA GLU A 24 -1.26 1.78 -16.56
C GLU A 24 -2.39 2.49 -15.81
N VAL A 25 -3.18 1.74 -15.04
CA VAL A 25 -4.31 2.29 -14.27
C VAL A 25 -3.97 2.53 -12.81
N LEU A 26 -2.76 2.19 -12.35
CA LEU A 26 -2.34 2.27 -10.94
C LEU A 26 -2.66 3.63 -10.31
N SER A 27 -2.32 4.73 -10.98
CA SER A 27 -2.55 6.09 -10.47
C SER A 27 -4.02 6.42 -10.23
N GLN A 28 -4.96 5.68 -10.83
CA GLN A 28 -6.40 5.87 -10.62
C GLN A 28 -6.91 5.17 -9.36
N TYR A 29 -6.12 4.27 -8.78
CA TYR A 29 -6.42 3.55 -7.54
C TYR A 29 -5.57 4.04 -6.36
N ALA A 30 -4.43 4.68 -6.62
CA ALA A 30 -3.59 5.27 -5.58
C ALA A 30 -4.29 6.46 -4.90
N GLY A 31 -4.34 6.45 -3.57
CA GLY A 31 -4.79 7.59 -2.76
C GLY A 31 -3.64 8.54 -2.42
N ASP A 32 -3.81 9.31 -1.34
CA ASP A 32 -2.76 10.20 -0.82
C ASP A 32 -1.55 9.45 -0.26
N TYR A 33 -1.78 8.22 0.18
CA TYR A 33 -0.77 7.27 0.67
C TYR A 33 -0.94 5.92 -0.03
N VAL A 34 0.16 5.19 -0.15
CA VAL A 34 0.19 3.81 -0.64
C VAL A 34 0.89 2.94 0.38
N VAL A 35 0.21 1.87 0.84
CA VAL A 35 0.85 0.80 1.59
C VAL A 35 1.34 -0.25 0.60
N LEU A 36 2.65 -0.46 0.56
CA LEU A 36 3.30 -1.42 -0.33
C LEU A 36 3.75 -2.64 0.46
N SER A 37 3.03 -3.75 0.29
CA SER A 37 3.51 -5.04 0.79
C SER A 37 4.54 -5.61 -0.17
N ARG A 38 5.75 -5.86 0.32
CA ARG A 38 6.81 -6.51 -0.45
C ARG A 38 7.71 -7.36 0.43
N SER A 39 8.22 -8.44 -0.15
CA SER A 39 9.35 -9.17 0.43
C SER A 39 10.65 -8.39 0.18
N SER A 40 11.50 -8.29 1.20
CA SER A 40 12.84 -7.72 1.09
C SER A 40 13.77 -8.51 0.14
N ALA A 41 13.45 -9.79 -0.11
CA ALA A 41 14.21 -10.68 -0.97
C ALA A 41 13.84 -10.58 -2.46
N SER A 42 12.76 -9.89 -2.81
CA SER A 42 12.24 -9.83 -4.19
C SER A 42 12.51 -8.48 -4.86
N ASP A 43 12.98 -8.53 -6.12
CA ASP A 43 13.17 -7.32 -6.92
C ASP A 43 11.82 -6.81 -7.44
N ASN A 44 11.40 -5.64 -6.97
CA ASN A 44 10.10 -5.06 -7.31
C ASN A 44 10.22 -4.23 -8.60
N ALA A 45 10.23 -4.92 -9.74
CA ALA A 45 10.39 -4.30 -11.06
C ALA A 45 9.41 -3.14 -11.33
N ILE A 46 8.18 -3.21 -10.78
CA ILE A 46 7.17 -2.15 -10.93
C ILE A 46 7.66 -0.80 -10.35
N MET A 47 8.46 -0.82 -9.28
CA MET A 47 8.95 0.40 -8.63
C MET A 47 9.94 1.19 -9.50
N LYS A 48 10.52 0.53 -10.51
CA LYS A 48 11.44 1.14 -11.50
C LYS A 48 10.68 1.75 -12.69
N THR A 49 9.37 1.55 -12.79
CA THR A 49 8.57 2.00 -13.94
C THR A 49 8.05 3.43 -13.76
N ALA A 50 7.83 4.11 -14.89
CA ALA A 50 7.16 5.41 -14.91
C ALA A 50 5.73 5.36 -14.37
N ALA A 51 5.06 4.21 -14.48
CA ALA A 51 3.72 4.02 -13.92
C ALA A 51 3.71 4.16 -12.40
N TRP A 52 4.73 3.63 -11.71
CA TRP A 52 4.91 3.76 -10.26
C TRP A 52 5.46 5.14 -9.88
N THR A 53 6.56 5.56 -10.48
CA THR A 53 7.26 6.81 -10.07
C THR A 53 6.44 8.07 -10.36
N ASN A 54 5.42 7.99 -11.23
CA ASN A 54 4.52 9.11 -11.48
C ASN A 54 3.32 9.20 -10.54
N VAL A 55 3.06 8.19 -9.70
CA VAL A 55 1.98 8.23 -8.72
C VAL A 55 2.22 9.38 -7.73
N PRO A 56 1.22 10.24 -7.45
CA PRO A 56 1.38 11.37 -6.53
C PRO A 56 1.89 10.98 -5.14
N ALA A 57 1.36 9.92 -4.53
CA ALA A 57 1.83 9.40 -3.25
C ALA A 57 3.32 9.02 -3.27
N VAL A 58 3.79 8.40 -4.36
CA VAL A 58 5.20 8.01 -4.52
C VAL A 58 6.08 9.25 -4.62
N LYS A 59 5.67 10.25 -5.41
CA LYS A 59 6.41 11.51 -5.54
C LYS A 59 6.51 12.29 -4.23
N ASN A 60 5.48 12.20 -3.39
CA ASN A 60 5.42 12.90 -2.11
C ASN A 60 6.08 12.11 -0.97
N GLY A 61 6.66 10.93 -1.24
CA GLY A 61 7.26 10.08 -0.20
C GLY A 61 6.24 9.44 0.73
N HIS A 62 4.97 9.36 0.32
CA HIS A 62 3.86 8.79 1.09
C HIS A 62 3.68 7.29 0.81
N VAL A 63 4.80 6.56 0.72
CA VAL A 63 4.81 5.11 0.54
C VAL A 63 5.21 4.49 1.87
N ILE A 64 4.30 3.69 2.43
CA ILE A 64 4.55 2.93 3.66
C ILE A 64 4.84 1.49 3.24
N GLU A 65 6.06 1.04 3.46
CA GLU A 65 6.46 -0.33 3.11
C GLU A 65 6.19 -1.28 4.28
N ILE A 66 5.59 -2.44 3.99
CA ILE A 66 5.41 -3.53 4.96
C ILE A 66 6.05 -4.81 4.41
N ASP A 67 6.65 -5.59 5.30
CA ASP A 67 7.22 -6.90 4.98
C ASP A 67 6.10 -7.92 4.80
N THR A 68 6.02 -8.55 3.63
CA THR A 68 4.92 -9.47 3.29
C THR A 68 4.88 -10.67 4.24
N GLU A 69 6.04 -11.23 4.58
CA GLU A 69 6.16 -12.40 5.43
C GLU A 69 5.72 -12.10 6.87
N ALA A 70 6.05 -10.91 7.39
CA ALA A 70 5.65 -10.46 8.72
C ALA A 70 4.19 -9.98 8.81
N SER A 71 3.56 -9.63 7.68
CA SER A 71 2.22 -9.01 7.62
C SER A 71 1.12 -9.92 7.06
N SER A 72 1.42 -11.18 6.76
CA SER A 72 0.46 -12.13 6.14
C SER A 72 -0.64 -12.62 7.09
N TYR A 73 -0.47 -12.45 8.41
CA TYR A 73 -1.41 -12.92 9.42
C TYR A 73 -2.16 -11.76 10.09
N SER A 74 -3.11 -12.11 10.96
CA SER A 74 -3.94 -11.14 11.70
C SER A 74 -4.01 -11.47 13.19
N ASP A 75 -3.01 -12.16 13.72
CA ASP A 75 -2.88 -12.38 15.15
C ASP A 75 -2.49 -11.06 15.87
N PRO A 76 -2.67 -10.96 17.20
CA PRO A 76 -2.40 -9.73 17.94
C PRO A 76 -0.98 -9.19 17.75
N THR A 77 0.01 -10.05 17.60
CA THR A 77 1.41 -9.63 17.45
C THR A 77 1.61 -8.96 16.09
N THR A 78 1.09 -9.55 15.02
CA THR A 78 1.14 -8.95 13.69
C THR A 78 0.34 -7.64 13.61
N LEU A 79 -0.80 -7.55 14.30
CA LEU A 79 -1.59 -6.32 14.33
C LEU A 79 -0.87 -5.17 15.05
N GLU A 80 -0.23 -5.43 16.20
CA GLU A 80 0.59 -4.43 16.90
C GLU A 80 1.79 -3.99 16.05
N TYR A 81 2.45 -4.93 15.38
CA TYR A 81 3.55 -4.64 14.46
C TYR A 81 3.11 -3.73 13.30
N LEU A 82 1.98 -4.03 12.65
CA LEU A 82 1.42 -3.21 11.58
C LEU A 82 0.95 -1.84 12.06
N LEU A 83 0.36 -1.78 13.26
CA LEU A 83 -0.10 -0.52 13.84
C LEU A 83 1.07 0.45 14.07
N ASP A 84 2.18 -0.01 14.66
CA ASP A 84 3.39 0.80 14.86
C ASP A 84 3.96 1.34 13.54
N ILE A 85 3.97 0.50 12.49
CA ILE A 85 4.41 0.94 11.15
C ILE A 85 3.47 2.01 10.59
N PHE A 86 2.15 1.82 10.71
CA PHE A 86 1.18 2.78 10.19
C PHE A 86 1.21 4.09 10.97
N GLU A 87 1.32 4.06 12.30
CA GLU A 87 1.46 5.29 13.10
C GLU A 87 2.68 6.09 12.68
N LYS A 88 3.86 5.45 12.57
CA LYS A 88 5.09 6.10 12.10
C LYS A 88 4.95 6.62 10.67
N GLY A 89 4.37 5.81 9.78
CA GLY A 89 4.24 6.13 8.35
C GLY A 89 3.26 7.28 8.08
N PHE A 90 2.18 7.39 8.85
CA PHE A 90 1.19 8.46 8.69
C PHE A 90 1.51 9.72 9.51
N LEU A 91 2.12 9.59 10.69
CA LEU A 91 2.33 10.71 11.62
C LEU A 91 3.77 11.26 11.60
N GLY A 92 4.73 10.50 11.08
CA GLY A 92 6.13 10.93 10.98
C GLY A 92 6.89 10.95 12.32
N SER A 93 6.41 10.24 13.33
CA SER A 93 7.00 10.15 14.68
C SER A 93 6.82 8.76 15.28
#